data_AF-A0ABD0ZKA7-F1
#
_entry.id   AF-A0ABD0ZKA7-F1
#
_cell.length_a   1.000
_cell.length_b   1.000
_cell.length_c   1.000
_cell.angle_alpha   90.00
_cell.angle_beta   90.00
_cell.angle_gamma   90.00
#
_symmetry.space_group_name_H-M   'P 1'
#
loop_
_entity.id
_entity.type
_entity.pdbx_description
1 polymer ?
#
loop_
_entity_poly.entity_id
_entity_poly.type
_entity_poly.pdbx_seq_one_letter_code
_entity_poly.pdbx_strand_id
1 'polypeptide(L)'
;MQKLCSVTRSQGSVSKEEYHLKSKLVELEKPKEIKLKWGKGLAQKREAEARQQELELEKEKPFARTRDDPELDQLMRTRLRWGDPTAHLVKKETLVDLGDDEKMKESGFIIPKAIPKHTWMAPGLEASTNRYGIKPGRHWDGVDRSN
;
A
#
# COMPACT_ATOMS: atom_id res chain seq x y z
N MET A 1 -31.04 -46.24 51.18
CA MET A 1 -31.35 -44.84 50.84
C MET A 1 -30.74 -44.53 49.48
N GLN A 2 -31.51 -44.65 48.39
CA GLN A 2 -31.04 -44.36 47.03
C GLN A 2 -31.37 -42.90 46.70
N LYS A 3 -30.35 -42.07 46.44
CA LYS A 3 -30.53 -40.70 45.95
C LYS A 3 -30.77 -40.78 44.43
N LEU A 4 -32.01 -40.57 44.01
CA LEU A 4 -32.34 -40.33 42.60
C LEU A 4 -31.76 -38.96 42.21
N CYS A 5 -30.68 -38.96 41.44
CA CYS A 5 -30.15 -37.76 40.80
C CYS A 5 -30.90 -37.58 39.47
N SER A 6 -31.89 -36.69 39.44
CA SER A 6 -32.61 -36.31 38.24
C SER A 6 -31.72 -35.39 37.40
N VAL A 7 -30.95 -35.96 36.47
CA VAL A 7 -30.30 -35.19 35.40
C VAL A 7 -31.37 -34.82 34.38
N THR A 8 -32.02 -33.67 34.54
CA THR A 8 -32.84 -33.08 33.48
C THR A 8 -31.90 -32.52 32.42
N ARG A 9 -31.61 -33.31 31.38
CA ARG A 9 -30.94 -32.83 30.17
C ARG A 9 -31.95 -31.97 29.42
N SER A 10 -31.98 -30.66 29.70
CA SER A 10 -32.72 -29.70 28.88
C SER A 10 -32.07 -29.68 27.50
N GLN A 11 -32.61 -30.47 26.58
CA GLN A 11 -32.32 -30.35 25.15
C GLN A 11 -32.91 -29.01 24.73
N GLY A 12 -32.10 -27.95 24.78
CA GLY A 12 -32.48 -26.68 24.16
C GLY A 12 -32.67 -26.93 22.68
N SER A 13 -33.93 -27.07 22.25
CA SER A 13 -34.26 -27.10 20.83
C SER A 13 -34.03 -25.69 20.29
N VAL A 14 -32.80 -25.45 19.82
CA VAL A 14 -32.46 -24.22 19.08
C VAL A 14 -33.53 -24.06 18.00
N SER A 15 -34.25 -22.94 18.05
CA SER A 15 -35.42 -22.75 17.19
C SER A 15 -34.95 -22.73 15.74
N LYS A 16 -35.83 -23.12 14.81
CA LYS A 16 -35.50 -23.11 13.38
C LYS A 16 -34.99 -21.75 12.91
N GLU A 17 -35.49 -20.69 13.53
CA GLU A 17 -35.10 -19.29 13.30
C GLU A 17 -33.67 -18.98 13.78
N GLU A 18 -33.27 -19.47 14.96
CA GLU A 18 -31.91 -19.31 15.48
C GLU A 18 -30.86 -20.02 14.61
N TYR A 19 -31.20 -21.19 14.06
CA TYR A 19 -30.34 -21.89 13.11
C TYR A 19 -30.16 -21.10 11.81
N HIS A 20 -31.25 -20.51 11.28
CA HIS A 20 -31.20 -19.70 10.07
C HIS A 20 -30.41 -18.39 10.26
N LEU A 21 -30.46 -17.79 11.45
CA LEU A 21 -29.65 -16.62 11.78
C LEU A 21 -28.17 -16.98 11.88
N LYS A 22 -27.82 -18.08 12.55
CA LYS A 22 -26.44 -18.58 12.62
C LYS A 22 -25.89 -18.96 11.25
N SER A 23 -26.67 -19.62 10.39
CA SER A 23 -26.21 -19.97 9.05
C SER A 23 -25.96 -18.74 8.18
N LYS A 24 -26.80 -17.69 8.30
CA LYS A 24 -26.59 -16.41 7.60
C LYS A 24 -25.33 -15.70 8.10
N LEU A 25 -25.09 -15.69 9.41
CA LEU A 25 -23.87 -15.12 9.99
C LEU A 25 -22.63 -15.87 9.49
N VAL A 26 -22.65 -17.20 9.49
CA VAL A 26 -21.58 -18.04 8.94
C VAL A 26 -21.39 -17.80 7.43
N GLU A 27 -22.46 -17.58 6.66
CA GLU A 27 -22.36 -17.23 5.24
C GLU A 27 -21.77 -15.84 4.99
N LEU A 28 -22.04 -14.87 5.87
CA LEU A 28 -21.45 -13.54 5.80
C LEU A 28 -19.98 -13.53 6.24
N GLU A 29 -19.59 -14.43 7.14
CA GLU A 29 -18.22 -14.63 7.62
C GLU A 29 -17.33 -15.43 6.65
N LYS A 30 -17.90 -16.09 5.63
CA LYS A 30 -17.11 -16.76 4.59
C LYS A 30 -16.23 -15.71 3.89
N PRO A 31 -14.90 -15.92 3.81
CA PRO A 31 -14.01 -14.97 3.16
C PRO A 31 -14.44 -14.82 1.70
N LYS A 32 -14.89 -13.60 1.34
CA LYS A 32 -15.29 -13.28 -0.02
C LYS A 32 -14.11 -13.58 -0.95
N GLU A 33 -14.33 -14.47 -1.91
CA GLU A 33 -13.33 -14.84 -2.91
C GLU A 33 -12.72 -13.58 -3.53
N ILE A 34 -11.42 -13.37 -3.30
CA ILE A 34 -10.69 -12.22 -3.83
C ILE A 34 -10.55 -12.45 -5.33
N LYS A 35 -11.50 -11.94 -6.11
CA LYS A 35 -11.42 -11.97 -7.58
C LYS A 35 -10.20 -11.17 -8.01
N LEU A 36 -9.14 -11.87 -8.45
CA LEU A 36 -7.96 -11.20 -8.98
C LEU A 36 -8.38 -10.37 -10.21
N LYS A 37 -8.28 -9.05 -10.10
CA LYS A 37 -8.53 -8.12 -11.20
C LYS A 37 -7.33 -8.13 -12.15
N TRP A 38 -7.37 -9.03 -13.12
CA TRP A 38 -6.42 -9.10 -14.24
C TRP A 38 -6.87 -8.06 -15.25
N GLY A 39 -6.07 -7.01 -15.50
CA GLY A 39 -6.38 -6.00 -16.53
C GLY A 39 -6.20 -4.54 -16.09
N LYS A 40 -6.14 -4.24 -14.79
CA LYS A 40 -5.74 -2.89 -14.32
C LYS A 40 -4.25 -2.87 -14.00
N GLY A 41 -3.55 -1.86 -14.53
CA GLY A 41 -2.13 -1.66 -14.29
C GLY A 41 -1.83 -1.31 -12.82
N LEU A 42 -0.60 -1.58 -12.37
CA LEU A 42 -0.17 -1.29 -10.99
C LEU A 42 -0.28 0.21 -10.66
N ALA A 43 0.14 1.07 -11.59
CA ALA A 43 0.04 2.52 -11.43
C ALA A 43 -1.40 3.00 -11.28
N GLN A 44 -2.34 2.47 -12.09
CA GLN A 44 -3.76 2.80 -12.00
C GLN A 44 -4.38 2.39 -10.66
N LYS A 45 -3.93 1.26 -10.09
CA LYS A 45 -4.38 0.82 -8.77
C LYS A 45 -3.87 1.74 -7.67
N ARG A 46 -2.57 2.07 -7.69
CA ARG A 46 -1.96 3.01 -6.74
C ARG A 46 -2.59 4.39 -6.81
N GLU A 47 -2.86 4.88 -8.02
CA GLU A 47 -3.54 6.16 -8.22
C GLU A 47 -4.98 6.14 -7.68
N ALA A 48 -5.71 5.03 -7.89
CA ALA A 48 -7.05 4.90 -7.34
C ALA A 48 -7.06 4.85 -5.80
N GLU A 49 -6.08 4.17 -5.19
CA GLU A 49 -5.90 4.12 -3.74
C GLU A 49 -5.49 5.48 -3.18
N ALA A 50 -4.50 6.14 -3.78
CA ALA A 50 -4.08 7.49 -3.40
C ALA A 50 -5.24 8.48 -3.49
N ARG A 51 -6.04 8.42 -4.56
CA ARG A 51 -7.24 9.25 -4.72
C ARG A 51 -8.28 8.99 -3.64
N GLN A 52 -8.46 7.75 -3.18
CA GLN A 52 -9.35 7.44 -2.07
C GLN A 52 -8.85 8.05 -0.76
N GLN A 53 -7.56 7.91 -0.47
CA GLN A 53 -6.92 8.50 0.71
C GLN A 53 -7.01 10.03 0.68
N GLU A 54 -6.76 10.66 -0.48
CA GLU A 54 -6.91 12.10 -0.67
C GLU A 54 -8.34 12.55 -0.39
N LEU A 55 -9.36 11.84 -0.90
CA LEU A 55 -10.76 12.16 -0.63
C LEU A 55 -11.15 11.99 0.84
N GLU A 56 -10.56 11.03 1.55
CA GLU A 56 -10.78 10.86 3.00
C GLU A 56 -10.16 12.02 3.77
N LEU A 57 -8.93 12.39 3.44
CA LEU A 57 -8.25 13.54 4.02
C LEU A 57 -8.97 14.86 3.69
N GLU A 58 -9.47 15.04 2.47
CA GLU A 58 -10.23 16.23 2.06
C GLU A 58 -11.55 16.37 2.80
N LYS A 59 -12.20 15.27 3.20
CA LYS A 59 -13.42 15.33 4.04
C LYS A 59 -13.13 15.88 5.44
N GLU A 60 -11.95 15.59 5.98
CA GLU A 60 -11.54 16.05 7.31
C GLU A 60 -10.94 17.46 7.27
N LYS A 61 -10.36 17.86 6.14
CA LYS A 61 -9.73 19.17 5.96
C LYS A 61 -10.76 20.30 5.98
N PRO A 62 -10.45 21.45 6.62
CA PRO A 62 -11.30 22.63 6.56
C PRO A 62 -11.31 23.20 5.14
N PHE A 63 -12.44 23.81 4.74
CA PHE A 63 -12.63 24.36 3.39
C PHE A 63 -11.58 25.44 3.02
N ALA A 64 -11.17 26.27 3.98
CA ALA A 64 -10.18 27.33 3.79
C ALA A 64 -8.90 27.02 4.55
N ARG A 65 -7.74 27.23 3.91
CA ARG A 65 -6.44 27.17 4.56
C ARG A 65 -6.21 28.45 5.38
N THR A 66 -5.79 28.28 6.63
CA THR A 66 -5.42 29.38 7.53
C THR A 66 -3.91 29.59 7.52
N ARG A 67 -3.45 30.76 7.97
CA ARG A 67 -2.02 31.07 8.12
C ARG A 67 -1.28 30.04 8.98
N ASP A 68 -1.94 29.54 10.03
CA ASP A 68 -1.35 28.63 11.01
C ASP A 68 -1.62 27.14 10.69
N ASP A 69 -1.78 26.79 9.41
CA ASP A 69 -2.01 25.41 8.96
C ASP A 69 -0.74 24.55 9.12
N PRO A 70 -0.76 23.52 9.99
CA PRO A 70 0.41 22.69 10.26
C PRO A 70 0.88 21.88 9.05
N GLU A 71 -0.02 21.48 8.14
CA GLU A 71 0.35 20.72 6.93
C GLU A 71 1.16 21.61 5.98
N LEU A 72 0.69 22.84 5.75
CA LEU A 72 1.36 23.81 4.90
C LEU A 72 2.75 24.17 5.44
N ASP A 73 2.85 24.39 6.74
CA ASP A 73 4.10 24.68 7.43
C ASP A 73 5.13 23.56 7.26
N GLN A 74 4.72 22.30 7.40
CA GLN A 74 5.58 21.14 7.18
C GLN A 74 6.05 21.04 5.72
N LEU A 75 5.15 21.26 4.75
CA LEU A 75 5.50 21.28 3.33
C LEU A 75 6.54 22.38 3.01
N MET A 76 6.39 23.57 3.59
CA MET A 76 7.35 24.67 3.39
C MET A 76 8.71 24.42 4.05
N ARG A 77 8.74 23.78 5.22
CA ARG A 77 9.96 23.40 5.92
C ARG A 77 10.72 22.30 5.20
N THR A 78 10.01 21.32 4.63
CA THR A 78 10.63 20.19 3.93
C THR A 78 11.17 20.58 2.56
N ARG A 79 10.72 21.66 1.92
CA ARG A 79 11.20 22.06 0.58
C ARG A 79 12.71 22.32 0.56
N LEU A 80 13.43 21.65 -0.35
CA LEU A 80 14.84 21.94 -0.58
C LEU A 80 14.97 23.31 -1.27
N ARG A 81 15.78 24.21 -0.72
CA ARG A 81 16.03 25.56 -1.27
C ARG A 81 17.44 25.60 -1.85
N TRP A 82 17.56 26.20 -3.03
CA TRP A 82 18.85 26.42 -3.64
C TRP A 82 19.64 27.49 -2.86
N GLY A 83 20.95 27.26 -2.67
CA GLY A 83 21.83 28.18 -1.95
C GLY A 83 21.74 28.14 -0.42
N ASP A 84 21.05 27.15 0.16
CA ASP A 84 21.06 26.95 1.62
C ASP A 84 22.37 26.26 2.06
N PRO A 85 23.21 26.92 2.89
CA PRO A 85 24.48 26.34 3.36
C PRO A 85 24.29 25.08 4.21
N THR A 86 23.12 24.91 4.83
CA THR A 86 22.80 23.76 5.68
C THR A 86 22.12 22.62 4.94
N ALA A 87 21.80 22.78 3.65
CA ALA A 87 21.11 21.77 2.85
C ALA A 87 21.83 20.41 2.83
N HIS A 88 23.16 20.41 2.90
CA HIS A 88 23.97 19.19 2.92
C HIS A 88 23.86 18.39 4.23
N LEU A 89 23.48 19.05 5.33
CA LEU A 89 23.29 18.39 6.62
C LEU A 89 22.00 17.58 6.66
N VAL A 90 20.98 18.03 5.91
CA VAL A 90 19.67 17.38 5.83
C VAL A 90 19.70 16.31 4.74
N LYS A 91 20.08 15.09 5.11
CA LYS A 91 19.97 13.92 4.23
C LYS A 91 18.50 13.51 4.10
N LYS A 92 17.93 13.67 2.91
CA LYS A 92 16.67 13.02 2.56
C LYS A 92 16.96 11.67 1.93
N GLU A 93 16.23 10.66 2.37
CA GLU A 93 16.31 9.34 1.75
C GLU A 93 15.67 9.40 0.37
N THR A 94 16.49 9.22 -0.67
CA THR A 94 16.08 9.39 -2.07
C THR A 94 15.55 8.10 -2.70
N LEU A 95 15.75 6.96 -2.03
CA LEU A 95 15.36 5.65 -2.53
C LEU A 95 14.34 5.04 -1.57
N VAL A 96 13.10 4.93 -2.03
CA VAL A 96 12.07 4.19 -1.30
C VAL A 96 12.46 2.72 -1.30
N ASP A 97 12.74 2.17 -0.11
CA ASP A 97 13.07 0.76 0.08
C ASP A 97 11.84 -0.13 -0.13
N LEU A 98 11.56 -0.49 -1.39
CA LEU A 98 10.46 -1.38 -1.78
C LEU A 98 10.66 -2.85 -1.33
N GLY A 99 11.72 -3.14 -0.57
CA GLY A 99 12.06 -4.49 -0.10
C GLY A 99 11.85 -4.70 1.40
N ASP A 100 11.35 -3.71 2.12
CA ASP A 100 11.21 -3.76 3.59
C ASP A 100 9.79 -4.14 4.04
N ASP A 101 8.96 -4.65 3.14
CA ASP A 101 7.67 -5.23 3.51
C ASP A 101 7.89 -6.52 4.32
N GLU A 102 7.46 -6.54 5.59
CA GLU A 102 7.64 -7.71 6.48
C GLU A 102 7.02 -8.99 5.88
N LYS A 103 5.91 -8.85 5.17
CA LYS A 103 5.24 -9.93 4.43
C LYS A 103 6.11 -10.53 3.32
N MET A 104 7.01 -9.74 2.73
CA MET A 104 7.95 -10.22 1.70
C MET A 104 9.17 -10.91 2.32
N LYS A 105 9.58 -10.50 3.54
CA LYS A 105 10.60 -11.20 4.33
C LYS A 105 10.10 -12.58 4.80
N GLU A 106 8.86 -12.66 5.27
CA GLU A 106 8.22 -13.92 5.69
C GLU A 106 8.07 -14.93 4.54
N SER A 107 7.81 -14.45 3.33
CA SER A 107 7.73 -15.30 2.14
C SER A 107 9.10 -15.72 1.57
N GLY A 108 10.20 -15.25 2.16
CA GLY A 108 11.57 -15.53 1.71
C GLY A 108 11.94 -14.88 0.37
N PHE A 109 11.05 -14.04 -0.18
CA PHE A 109 11.27 -13.36 -1.46
C PHE A 109 12.06 -12.06 -1.23
N ILE A 110 13.39 -12.17 -1.30
CA ILE A 110 14.29 -11.01 -1.18
C ILE A 110 14.45 -10.37 -2.56
N ILE A 111 13.93 -9.16 -2.74
CA ILE A 111 14.19 -8.37 -3.96
C ILE A 111 15.66 -7.90 -3.91
N PRO A 112 16.50 -8.29 -4.89
CA PRO A 112 17.88 -7.84 -4.93
C PRO A 112 17.95 -6.30 -5.01
N LYS A 113 18.49 -5.68 -3.96
CA LYS A 113 18.61 -4.21 -3.85
C LYS A 113 19.76 -3.65 -4.71
N ALA A 114 20.68 -4.50 -5.17
CA ALA A 114 21.83 -4.10 -5.97
C ALA A 114 21.43 -3.72 -7.40
N ILE A 115 22.01 -2.64 -7.91
CA ILE A 115 21.86 -2.24 -9.32
C ILE A 115 22.60 -3.29 -10.18
N PRO A 116 21.93 -4.00 -11.10
CA PRO A 116 22.61 -4.96 -11.94
C PRO A 116 23.63 -4.27 -12.86
N LYS A 117 24.76 -4.94 -13.15
CA LYS A 117 25.91 -4.34 -13.87
C LYS A 117 25.58 -3.90 -15.31
N HIS A 118 24.64 -4.58 -15.97
CA HIS A 118 24.27 -4.36 -17.37
C HIS A 118 23.20 -3.28 -17.55
N THR A 119 22.94 -2.48 -16.52
CA THR A 119 21.75 -1.63 -16.50
C THR A 119 22.11 -0.21 -16.83
N TRP A 120 21.18 0.51 -17.47
CA TRP A 120 21.32 1.92 -17.82
C TRP A 120 21.66 2.84 -16.62
N MET A 121 21.38 2.39 -15.39
CA MET A 121 21.75 3.11 -14.17
C MET A 121 23.24 3.04 -13.83
N ALA A 122 23.96 2.02 -14.29
CA ALA A 122 25.38 1.84 -13.98
C ALA A 122 26.31 2.83 -14.71
N PRO A 123 26.14 3.11 -16.02
CA PRO A 123 27.04 4.02 -16.73
C PRO A 123 26.71 5.51 -16.53
N GLY A 124 25.72 5.88 -15.70
CA GLY A 124 25.35 7.28 -15.47
C GLY A 124 24.82 8.00 -16.71
N LEU A 125 24.48 7.26 -17.78
CA LEU A 125 23.83 7.82 -18.96
C LEU A 125 22.38 8.18 -18.62
N GLU A 126 21.97 9.38 -18.99
CA GLU A 126 20.57 9.77 -18.90
C GLU A 126 19.73 8.96 -19.90
N ALA A 127 18.63 8.38 -19.43
CA ALA A 127 17.68 7.70 -20.29
C ALA A 127 17.12 8.67 -21.33
N SER A 128 16.83 8.17 -22.53
CA SER A 128 16.18 8.97 -23.57
C SER A 128 14.86 9.55 -23.05
N THR A 129 14.63 10.83 -23.35
CA THR A 129 13.40 11.49 -22.93
C THR A 129 12.21 10.84 -23.62
N ASN A 130 11.19 10.48 -22.84
CA ASN A 130 9.91 10.01 -23.38
C ASN A 130 8.82 11.01 -23.04
N ARG A 131 7.70 10.93 -23.79
CA ARG A 131 6.56 11.84 -23.65
C ARG A 131 6.00 11.90 -22.22
N TYR A 132 6.14 10.82 -21.45
CA TYR A 132 5.54 10.68 -20.12
C TYR A 132 6.54 10.86 -18.97
N GLY A 133 7.80 11.22 -19.25
CA GLY A 133 8.88 11.25 -18.26
C GLY A 133 9.13 9.93 -17.50
N ILE A 134 8.66 8.79 -18.01
CA ILE A 134 8.75 7.49 -17.34
C ILE A 134 10.19 6.99 -17.46
N LYS A 135 10.87 6.80 -16.33
CA LYS A 135 12.22 6.22 -16.35
C LYS A 135 12.16 4.73 -16.71
N PRO A 136 13.12 4.23 -17.50
CA PRO A 136 13.17 2.81 -17.85
C PRO A 136 13.37 1.94 -16.61
N GLY A 137 12.92 0.69 -16.70
CA GLY A 137 13.04 -0.28 -15.62
C GLY A 137 14.49 -0.59 -15.26
N ARG A 138 14.72 -1.16 -14.07
CA ARG A 138 16.08 -1.44 -13.60
C ARG A 138 16.89 -2.33 -14.52
N HIS A 139 16.26 -3.23 -15.26
CA HIS A 139 16.92 -4.21 -16.13
C HIS A 139 17.03 -3.76 -17.59
N TRP A 140 16.76 -2.49 -17.89
CA TRP A 140 16.97 -1.99 -19.25
C TRP A 140 18.47 -1.81 -19.53
N ASP A 141 18.90 -2.37 -20.66
CA ASP A 141 20.28 -2.40 -21.17
C ASP A 141 20.82 -1.02 -21.61
N GLY A 142 19.92 -0.03 -21.78
CA GLY A 142 20.33 1.33 -22.19
C GLY A 142 20.53 1.49 -23.70
N VAL A 143 20.50 0.40 -24.47
CA VAL A 143 20.50 0.45 -25.94
C VAL A 143 19.13 0.91 -26.43
N ASP A 144 19.12 2.00 -27.20
CA ASP A 144 17.94 2.52 -27.87
C ASP A 144 17.48 1.56 -28.97
N ARG A 145 16.20 1.17 -28.91
CA ARG A 145 15.53 0.24 -29.84
C ARG A 145 14.22 0.85 -30.32
N SER A 146 14.25 2.14 -30.62
CA SER A 146 13.15 2.88 -31.23
C SER A 146 13.00 2.54 -32.73
N ASN A 147 11.79 2.72 -33.26
CA ASN A 147 11.44 2.48 -34.68
C ASN A 147 11.66 3.75 -35.50
#